data_AF-A0A1F2TA93-F1
#
_entry.id   AF-A0A1F2TA93-F1
#
_cell.length_a   1.000
_cell.length_b   1.000
_cell.length_c   1.000
_cell.angle_alpha   90.00
_cell.angle_beta   90.00
_cell.angle_gamma   90.00
#
_symmetry.space_group_name_H-M   'P 1'
#
loop_
_entity.id
_entity.type
_entity.pdbx_description
1 polymer ?
#
loop_
_entity_poly.entity_id
_entity_poly.type
_entity_poly.pdbx_seq_one_letter_code
_entity_poly.pdbx_strand_id
1 'polypeptide(L)'
;MHLNEGQLIDLAEGTRPESAEPHLASCARCRAELSELRAVMSVAAGVEVPEPSPLFWDHLSMRVHDAVAAEATRPRGSAALGLGRASSLWSWRVLLPAAALAALVAAAAVSIRSPSDMGGGGSPAGTASIGGVDSGVDVARLVDDDPLLSLLADLAGELDWDDVVGAGLTTSSWSVDRVVLEMSADERRELRRILSEELTKS
;
A
#
# COMPACT_ATOMS: atom_id res chain seq x y z
N MET A 1 -25.93 16.89 6.34
CA MET A 1 -24.83 16.02 6.80
C MET A 1 -25.45 14.72 7.25
N HIS A 2 -25.02 13.58 6.69
CA HIS A 2 -25.51 12.24 7.01
C HIS A 2 -24.36 11.43 7.62
N LEU A 3 -24.67 10.26 8.20
CA LEU A 3 -23.63 9.31 8.61
C LEU A 3 -22.93 8.76 7.38
N ASN A 4 -21.64 8.49 7.49
CA ASN A 4 -20.94 7.74 6.46
C ASN A 4 -21.27 6.24 6.57
N GLU A 5 -20.92 5.48 5.52
CA GLU A 5 -21.22 4.06 5.43
C GLU A 5 -20.58 3.24 6.55
N GLY A 6 -19.30 3.48 6.87
CA GLY A 6 -18.62 2.79 7.97
C GLY A 6 -19.31 3.02 9.33
N GLN A 7 -19.79 4.23 9.59
CA GLN A 7 -20.57 4.52 10.80
C GLN A 7 -21.91 3.77 10.83
N LEU A 8 -22.58 3.63 9.68
CA LEU A 8 -23.82 2.85 9.59
C LEU A 8 -23.56 1.35 9.81
N ILE A 9 -22.45 0.82 9.29
CA ILE A 9 -22.02 -0.57 9.51
C ILE A 9 -21.68 -0.81 10.98
N ASP A 10 -20.88 0.05 11.61
CA ASP A 10 -20.54 -0.05 13.04
C ASP A 10 -21.80 -0.12 13.93
N LEU A 11 -22.79 0.73 13.60
CA LEU A 11 -24.09 0.75 14.30
C LEU A 11 -24.93 -0.49 14.01
N ALA A 12 -24.86 -1.05 12.79
CA ALA A 12 -25.61 -2.23 12.41
C ALA A 12 -25.04 -3.51 13.03
N GLU A 13 -23.72 -3.62 13.10
CA GLU A 13 -22.98 -4.70 13.77
C GLU A 13 -23.01 -4.59 15.30
N GLY A 14 -23.34 -3.41 15.83
CA GLY A 14 -23.37 -3.15 17.26
C GLY A 14 -21.99 -2.93 17.89
N THR A 15 -20.95 -2.71 17.06
CA THR A 15 -19.62 -2.30 17.53
C THR A 15 -19.65 -0.89 18.14
N ARG A 16 -20.65 -0.08 17.77
CA ARG A 16 -20.97 1.21 18.37
C ARG A 16 -22.43 1.25 18.88
N PRO A 17 -22.68 1.78 20.09
CA PRO A 17 -24.06 1.95 20.56
C PRO A 17 -24.76 3.09 19.81
N GLU A 18 -26.03 2.90 19.43
CA GLU A 18 -26.85 3.94 18.78
C GLU A 18 -26.99 5.21 19.60
N SER A 19 -26.93 5.11 20.93
CA SER A 19 -26.97 6.27 21.83
C SER A 19 -25.78 7.21 21.66
N ALA A 20 -24.68 6.75 21.07
CA ALA A 20 -23.53 7.58 20.74
C ALA A 20 -23.75 8.46 19.49
N GLU A 21 -24.79 8.20 18.70
CA GLU A 21 -25.05 8.90 17.44
C GLU A 21 -26.35 9.73 17.53
N PRO A 22 -26.30 10.95 18.13
CA PRO A 22 -27.48 11.81 18.29
C PRO A 22 -28.11 12.21 16.95
N HIS A 23 -27.36 12.09 15.86
CA HIS A 23 -27.85 12.32 14.51
C HIS A 23 -29.02 11.39 14.14
N LEU A 24 -29.03 10.14 14.60
CA LEU A 24 -30.12 9.20 14.34
C LEU A 24 -31.47 9.69 14.88
N ALA A 25 -31.47 10.41 16.02
CA ALA A 25 -32.69 10.97 16.60
C ALA A 25 -33.35 12.03 15.70
N SER A 26 -32.54 12.77 14.91
CA SER A 26 -33.01 13.88 14.08
C SER A 26 -33.12 13.54 12.59
N CYS A 27 -32.42 12.51 12.10
CA CYS A 27 -32.38 12.17 10.68
C CYS A 27 -33.19 10.90 10.36
N ALA A 28 -34.35 11.07 9.70
CA ALA A 28 -35.18 9.94 9.27
C ALA A 28 -34.50 9.07 8.21
N ARG A 29 -33.67 9.67 7.32
CA ARG A 29 -32.96 8.95 6.27
C ARG A 29 -31.92 7.98 6.83
N CYS A 30 -31.04 8.44 7.73
CA CYS A 30 -30.03 7.58 8.35
C CYS A 30 -30.67 6.45 9.16
N ARG A 31 -31.84 6.68 9.79
CA ARG A 31 -32.60 5.62 10.46
C ARG A 31 -33.16 4.58 9.48
N ALA A 32 -33.67 5.02 8.33
CA ALA A 32 -34.16 4.13 7.29
C ALA A 32 -33.02 3.27 6.72
N GLU A 33 -31.90 3.89 6.36
CA GLU A 33 -30.69 3.20 5.86
C GLU A 33 -30.17 2.18 6.88
N LEU A 34 -30.08 2.54 8.17
CA LEU A 34 -29.68 1.62 9.24
C LEU A 34 -30.67 0.45 9.41
N SER A 35 -31.97 0.69 9.30
CA SER A 35 -32.98 -0.36 9.39
C SER A 35 -32.93 -1.33 8.21
N GLU A 36 -32.66 -0.82 7.01
CA GLU A 36 -32.49 -1.61 5.80
C GLU A 36 -31.24 -2.49 5.88
N LEU A 37 -30.10 -1.91 6.30
CA LEU A 37 -28.87 -2.66 6.49
C LEU A 37 -29.04 -3.82 7.47
N ARG A 38 -29.71 -3.57 8.61
CA ARG A 38 -30.02 -4.62 9.60
C ARG A 38 -30.96 -5.69 9.07
N ALA A 39 -31.94 -5.31 8.26
CA ALA A 39 -32.82 -6.27 7.61
C ALA A 39 -32.02 -7.21 6.71
N VAL A 40 -31.12 -6.68 5.87
CA VAL A 40 -30.23 -7.48 5.01
C VAL A 40 -29.34 -8.41 5.85
N MET A 41 -28.69 -7.89 6.89
CA MET A 41 -27.85 -8.70 7.78
C MET A 41 -28.64 -9.82 8.47
N SER A 42 -29.88 -9.55 8.90
CA SER A 42 -30.73 -10.58 9.50
C SER A 42 -31.10 -11.70 8.53
N VAL A 43 -31.31 -11.37 7.26
CA VAL A 43 -31.54 -12.36 6.19
C VAL A 43 -30.29 -13.19 5.97
N ALA A 44 -29.12 -12.55 5.90
CA ALA A 44 -27.83 -13.24 5.72
C ALA A 44 -27.51 -14.16 6.91
N ALA A 45 -27.80 -13.74 8.15
CA ALA A 45 -27.59 -14.54 9.36
C ALA A 45 -28.48 -15.79 9.41
N GLY A 46 -29.59 -15.81 8.67
CA GLY A 46 -30.46 -16.99 8.56
C GLY A 46 -29.99 -18.02 7.54
N VAL A 47 -28.92 -17.74 6.79
CA VAL A 47 -28.36 -18.69 5.82
C VAL A 47 -27.57 -19.76 6.55
N GLU A 48 -27.98 -21.02 6.39
CA GLU A 48 -27.24 -22.15 6.91
C GLU A 48 -25.94 -22.31 6.12
N VAL A 49 -24.81 -21.97 6.77
CA VAL A 49 -23.48 -22.16 6.21
C VAL A 49 -23.03 -23.57 6.59
N PRO A 50 -22.79 -24.47 5.60
CA PRO A 50 -22.33 -25.82 5.91
C PRO A 50 -20.97 -25.77 6.59
N GLU A 51 -20.78 -26.59 7.63
CA GLU A 51 -19.47 -26.73 8.25
C GLU A 51 -18.46 -27.23 7.20
N PRO A 52 -17.26 -26.61 7.11
CA PRO A 52 -16.24 -27.10 6.20
C PRO A 52 -15.83 -28.52 6.60
N SER A 53 -15.53 -29.36 5.61
CA SER A 53 -15.05 -30.71 5.87
C SER A 53 -13.81 -30.69 6.78
N PRO A 54 -13.63 -31.63 7.73
CA PRO A 54 -12.44 -31.65 8.60
C PRO A 54 -11.10 -31.58 7.84
N LEU A 55 -11.02 -32.23 6.66
CA LEU A 55 -9.82 -32.22 5.80
C LEU A 55 -9.49 -30.84 5.19
N PHE A 56 -10.47 -29.92 5.13
CA PHE A 56 -10.24 -28.56 4.61
C PHE A 56 -9.17 -27.84 5.43
N TRP A 57 -9.21 -27.99 6.75
CA TRP A 57 -8.28 -27.32 7.66
C TRP A 57 -6.86 -27.85 7.53
N ASP A 58 -6.69 -29.15 7.31
CA ASP A 58 -5.38 -29.76 7.07
C ASP A 58 -4.78 -29.23 5.76
N HIS A 59 -5.57 -29.21 4.69
CA HIS A 59 -5.12 -28.67 3.40
C HIS A 59 -4.86 -27.17 3.43
N LEU A 60 -5.66 -26.39 4.14
CA LEU A 60 -5.43 -24.96 4.31
C LEU A 60 -4.12 -24.72 5.08
N SER A 61 -3.94 -25.39 6.20
CA SER A 61 -2.76 -25.24 7.06
C SER A 61 -1.48 -25.62 6.32
N MET A 62 -1.51 -26.74 5.58
CA MET A 62 -0.39 -27.17 4.74
C MET A 62 -0.04 -26.11 3.67
N ARG A 63 -1.03 -25.58 2.95
CA ARG A 63 -0.78 -24.55 1.93
C ARG A 63 -0.23 -23.25 2.52
N VAL A 64 -0.74 -22.82 3.67
CA VAL A 64 -0.23 -21.63 4.37
C VAL A 64 1.21 -21.87 4.82
N HIS A 65 1.50 -23.03 5.41
CA HIS A 65 2.84 -23.40 5.82
C HIS A 65 3.82 -23.42 4.63
N ASP A 66 3.44 -24.07 3.53
CA ASP A 66 4.27 -24.15 2.32
C ASP A 66 4.52 -22.77 1.71
N ALA A 67 3.51 -21.89 1.67
CA ALA A 67 3.64 -20.52 1.21
C ALA A 67 4.61 -19.71 2.08
N VAL A 68 4.52 -19.85 3.41
CA VAL A 68 5.44 -19.18 4.35
C VAL A 68 6.87 -19.72 4.23
N ALA A 69 7.03 -21.04 4.07
CA ALA A 69 8.33 -21.67 3.87
C ALA A 69 8.98 -21.27 2.53
N ALA A 70 8.19 -21.16 1.46
CA ALA A 70 8.64 -20.67 0.17
C ALA A 70 9.12 -19.21 0.24
N GLU A 71 8.42 -18.34 0.99
CA GLU A 71 8.87 -16.96 1.20
C GLU A 71 10.13 -16.89 2.08
N ALA A 72 10.26 -17.75 3.09
CA ALA A 72 11.45 -17.81 3.95
C ALA A 72 12.71 -18.27 3.20
N THR A 73 12.55 -19.16 2.21
CA THR A 73 13.65 -19.68 1.39
C THR A 73 13.98 -18.79 0.19
N ARG A 74 13.16 -17.79 -0.11
CA ARG A 74 13.46 -16.79 -1.14
C ARG A 74 14.73 -16.04 -0.73
N PRO A 75 15.82 -16.13 -1.51
CA PRO A 75 17.07 -15.50 -1.13
C PRO A 75 16.87 -13.98 -1.11
N ARG A 76 16.87 -13.39 0.09
CA ARG A 76 16.80 -11.95 0.34
C ARG A 76 18.01 -11.16 -0.21
N GLY A 77 18.84 -11.76 -1.07
CA GLY A 77 20.22 -11.34 -1.30
C GLY A 77 20.80 -11.62 -2.69
N SER A 78 20.00 -11.78 -3.75
CA SER A 78 20.54 -11.85 -5.13
C SER A 78 20.38 -10.56 -5.95
N ALA A 79 19.79 -9.49 -5.40
CA ALA A 79 19.93 -8.15 -5.98
C ALA A 79 21.35 -7.58 -5.81
N ALA A 80 22.13 -8.08 -4.84
CA ALA A 80 23.47 -7.55 -4.53
C ALA A 80 24.61 -8.13 -5.41
N LEU A 81 24.41 -9.28 -6.08
CA LEU A 81 25.46 -9.93 -6.87
C LEU A 81 25.35 -9.69 -8.39
N GLY A 82 24.25 -9.10 -8.88
CA GLY A 82 24.07 -8.72 -10.29
C GLY A 82 24.53 -7.29 -10.64
N LEU A 83 24.60 -6.38 -9.65
CA LEU A 83 24.95 -4.97 -9.87
C LEU A 83 26.45 -4.67 -9.67
N GLY A 84 27.22 -5.61 -9.10
CA GLY A 84 28.63 -5.41 -8.76
C GLY A 84 29.62 -5.51 -9.94
N ARG A 85 29.20 -6.02 -11.10
CA ARG A 85 30.05 -6.07 -12.32
C ARG A 85 29.66 -5.05 -13.40
N ALA A 86 28.46 -4.49 -13.35
CA ALA A 86 28.02 -3.45 -14.28
C ALA A 86 28.47 -2.03 -13.86
N SER A 87 28.79 -1.82 -12.58
CA SER A 87 29.21 -0.51 -12.05
C SER A 87 30.63 -0.09 -12.47
N SER A 88 31.51 -1.04 -12.83
CA SER A 88 32.89 -0.74 -13.23
C SER A 88 33.00 -0.13 -14.63
N LEU A 89 31.98 -0.28 -15.49
CA LEU A 89 31.94 0.34 -16.82
C LEU A 89 31.07 1.61 -16.84
N TRP A 90 30.28 1.85 -15.80
CA TRP A 90 29.45 3.05 -15.64
C TRP A 90 30.27 4.26 -15.15
N SER A 91 31.33 4.04 -14.34
CA SER A 91 32.05 5.14 -13.67
C SER A 91 32.88 6.06 -14.59
N TRP A 92 33.31 5.61 -15.77
CA TRP A 92 34.03 6.48 -16.72
C TRP A 92 33.14 7.37 -17.59
N ARG A 93 31.82 7.10 -17.69
CA ARG A 93 30.89 7.96 -18.45
C ARG A 93 30.22 9.06 -17.63
N VAL A 94 30.39 9.06 -16.30
CA VAL A 94 29.87 10.10 -15.39
C VAL A 94 30.91 11.19 -15.06
N LEU A 95 32.18 11.00 -15.42
CA LEU A 95 33.25 11.97 -15.14
C LEU A 95 33.37 13.13 -16.15
N LEU A 96 32.69 13.05 -17.30
CA LEU A 96 32.67 14.14 -18.29
C LEU A 96 31.60 15.24 -18.03
N PRO A 97 30.39 14.97 -17.52
CA PRO A 97 29.41 16.04 -17.26
C PRO A 97 29.61 16.80 -15.94
N ALA A 98 30.33 16.27 -14.95
CA ALA A 98 30.53 16.95 -13.66
C ALA A 98 31.45 18.19 -13.75
N ALA A 99 32.40 18.21 -14.68
CA ALA A 99 33.25 19.38 -14.92
C ALA A 99 32.49 20.54 -15.59
N ALA A 100 31.50 20.24 -16.43
CA ALA A 100 30.68 21.25 -17.10
C ALA A 100 29.76 21.99 -16.12
N LEU A 101 29.21 21.28 -15.13
CA LEU A 101 28.33 21.84 -14.09
C LEU A 101 29.09 22.78 -13.13
N ALA A 102 30.32 22.41 -12.74
CA ALA A 102 31.17 23.27 -11.91
C ALA A 102 31.60 24.57 -12.63
N ALA A 103 31.90 24.50 -13.93
CA ALA A 103 32.21 25.67 -14.75
C ALA A 103 31.00 26.60 -14.92
N LEU A 104 29.79 26.03 -15.08
CA LEU A 104 28.54 26.79 -15.18
C LEU A 104 28.20 27.54 -13.87
N VAL A 105 28.39 26.90 -12.72
CA VAL A 105 28.17 27.54 -11.40
C VAL A 105 29.20 28.64 -11.14
N ALA A 106 30.47 28.44 -11.53
CA ALA A 106 31.49 29.47 -11.41
C ALA A 106 31.22 30.68 -12.33
N ALA A 107 30.75 30.45 -13.56
CA ALA A 107 30.34 31.53 -14.46
C ALA A 107 29.12 32.30 -13.95
N ALA A 108 28.11 31.60 -13.42
CA ALA A 108 26.92 32.23 -12.83
C ALA A 108 27.25 33.10 -11.60
N ALA A 109 28.18 32.66 -10.74
CA ALA A 109 28.60 33.42 -9.57
C ALA A 109 29.36 34.72 -9.92
N VAL A 110 30.06 34.75 -11.06
CA VAL A 110 30.74 35.95 -11.56
C VAL A 110 29.75 36.93 -12.19
N SER A 111 28.73 36.46 -12.90
CA SER A 111 27.68 37.32 -13.48
C SER A 111 26.79 38.00 -12.44
N ILE A 112 26.60 37.44 -11.24
CA ILE A 112 25.77 38.06 -10.19
C ILE A 112 26.47 39.27 -9.54
N ARG A 113 27.78 39.42 -9.72
CA ARG A 113 28.57 40.54 -9.15
C ARG A 113 28.81 41.71 -10.09
N SER A 114 28.31 41.65 -11.33
CA SER A 114 28.41 42.77 -12.28
C SER A 114 27.10 43.56 -12.32
N PRO A 115 27.06 44.81 -11.84
CA PRO A 115 25.93 45.70 -12.08
C PRO A 115 26.04 46.21 -13.51
N SER A 116 25.07 45.89 -14.35
CA SER A 116 24.92 46.52 -15.67
C SER A 116 23.44 46.63 -16.03
N ASP A 117 22.99 47.88 -15.90
CA ASP A 117 21.98 48.64 -16.64
C ASP A 117 20.74 47.99 -17.28
N MET A 118 19.66 48.76 -17.11
CA MET A 118 18.32 48.67 -17.69
C MET A 118 18.26 48.29 -19.17
N GLY A 119 17.23 47.50 -19.53
CA GLY A 119 16.55 47.64 -20.82
C GLY A 119 15.90 46.39 -21.39
N GLY A 120 14.56 46.35 -21.37
CA GLY A 120 13.77 45.93 -22.53
C GLY A 120 13.40 44.44 -22.69
N GLY A 121 12.12 44.16 -22.45
CA GLY A 121 11.22 43.54 -23.44
C GLY A 121 11.38 42.06 -23.82
N GLY A 122 10.29 41.30 -23.63
CA GLY A 122 9.98 40.14 -24.47
C GLY A 122 9.60 38.85 -23.72
N SER A 123 8.29 38.58 -23.65
CA SER A 123 7.75 37.19 -23.70
C SER A 123 7.83 36.70 -25.15
N PRO A 124 7.86 35.38 -25.50
CA PRO A 124 6.94 34.36 -24.96
C PRO A 124 7.48 32.91 -24.77
N ALA A 125 6.66 32.14 -24.05
CA ALA A 125 6.29 30.73 -24.25
C ALA A 125 7.35 29.70 -24.73
N GLY A 126 7.62 28.73 -23.86
CA GLY A 126 8.10 27.39 -24.20
C GLY A 126 7.54 26.37 -23.22
N THR A 127 6.39 25.78 -23.54
CA THR A 127 5.85 24.60 -22.86
C THR A 127 6.74 23.40 -23.17
N ALA A 128 7.57 22.98 -22.21
CA ALA A 128 8.24 21.70 -22.24
C ALA A 128 7.33 20.64 -21.61
N SER A 129 6.87 19.73 -22.47
CA SER A 129 6.16 18.51 -22.11
C SER A 129 7.03 17.66 -21.20
N ILE A 130 6.51 17.32 -20.01
CA ILE A 130 7.12 16.31 -19.14
C ILE A 130 6.65 14.96 -19.69
N GLY A 131 7.54 14.30 -20.42
CA GLY A 131 7.35 12.91 -20.83
C GLY A 131 7.26 12.02 -19.59
N GLY A 132 6.21 11.21 -19.53
CA GLY A 132 5.99 10.24 -18.47
C GLY A 132 7.17 9.30 -18.33
N VAL A 133 7.65 9.17 -17.10
CA VAL A 133 8.60 8.13 -16.69
C VAL A 133 7.80 6.84 -16.58
N ASP A 134 7.83 6.06 -17.67
CA ASP A 134 7.43 4.67 -17.69
C ASP A 134 8.35 3.88 -16.77
N SER A 135 7.92 3.70 -15.52
CA SER A 135 8.59 2.83 -14.54
C SER A 135 7.94 1.46 -14.59
N GLY A 136 8.02 0.81 -15.75
CA GLY A 136 7.77 -0.62 -15.89
C GLY A 136 8.85 -1.41 -15.13
N VAL A 137 8.61 -1.65 -13.84
CA VAL A 137 9.20 -2.83 -13.20
C VAL A 137 8.61 -4.03 -13.94
N ASP A 138 9.46 -4.80 -14.61
CA ASP A 138 9.06 -5.95 -15.44
C ASP A 138 8.64 -7.12 -14.53
N VAL A 139 7.52 -6.94 -13.82
CA VAL A 139 6.85 -7.95 -12.99
C VAL A 139 6.42 -9.15 -13.85
N ALA A 140 6.23 -8.94 -15.15
CA ALA A 140 5.88 -9.97 -16.13
C ALA A 140 6.86 -11.15 -16.15
N ARG A 141 8.15 -10.94 -15.87
CA ARG A 141 9.16 -12.02 -15.93
C ARG A 141 9.17 -12.96 -14.72
N LEU A 142 8.50 -12.62 -13.61
CA LEU A 142 8.35 -13.49 -12.44
C LEU A 142 7.01 -14.24 -12.43
N VAL A 143 6.10 -13.85 -13.32
CA VAL A 143 4.71 -14.34 -13.44
C VAL A 143 4.56 -15.35 -14.59
N ASP A 144 5.58 -15.47 -15.43
CA ASP A 144 5.53 -16.19 -16.72
C ASP A 144 5.35 -17.72 -16.60
N ASP A 145 5.68 -18.31 -15.44
CA ASP A 145 5.61 -19.77 -15.25
C ASP A 145 4.26 -20.29 -14.73
N ASP A 146 3.33 -19.41 -14.33
CA ASP A 146 2.02 -19.81 -13.79
C ASP A 146 0.86 -19.06 -14.48
N PRO A 147 0.06 -19.74 -15.33
CA PRO A 147 -1.02 -19.10 -16.09
C PRO A 147 -2.12 -18.49 -15.19
N LEU A 148 -2.26 -18.99 -13.96
CA LEU A 148 -3.17 -18.44 -12.96
C LEU A 148 -2.65 -17.10 -12.40
N LEU A 149 -1.33 -16.98 -12.19
CA LEU A 149 -0.69 -15.76 -11.71
C LEU A 149 -0.69 -14.67 -12.78
N SER A 150 -0.58 -15.04 -14.07
CA SER A 150 -0.73 -14.08 -15.17
C SER A 150 -2.13 -13.47 -15.21
N LEU A 151 -3.18 -14.28 -15.04
CA LEU A 151 -4.55 -13.81 -14.98
C LEU A 151 -4.82 -12.93 -13.75
N LEU A 152 -4.24 -13.29 -12.60
CA LEU A 152 -4.32 -12.47 -11.38
C LEU A 152 -3.53 -11.17 -11.50
N ALA A 153 -2.38 -11.17 -12.16
CA ALA A 153 -1.57 -9.97 -12.37
C ALA A 153 -2.24 -9.00 -13.35
N ASP A 154 -2.87 -9.52 -14.41
CA ASP A 154 -3.67 -8.73 -15.35
C ASP A 154 -4.87 -8.09 -14.63
N LEU A 155 -5.60 -8.88 -13.85
CA LEU A 155 -6.73 -8.40 -13.04
C LEU A 155 -6.30 -7.40 -11.95
N ALA A 156 -5.15 -7.62 -11.31
CA ALA A 156 -4.60 -6.73 -10.29
C ALA A 156 -4.01 -5.43 -10.88
N GLY A 157 -3.58 -5.46 -12.14
CA GLY A 157 -3.15 -4.28 -12.89
C GLY A 157 -4.32 -3.41 -13.35
N GLU A 158 -5.50 -4.01 -13.55
CA GLU A 158 -6.75 -3.30 -13.86
C GLU A 158 -7.44 -2.71 -12.62
N LEU A 159 -7.07 -3.19 -11.42
CA LEU A 159 -7.56 -2.67 -10.15
C LEU A 159 -6.87 -1.34 -9.79
N ASP A 160 -7.64 -0.26 -9.77
CA ASP A 160 -7.19 1.02 -9.24
C ASP A 160 -7.18 0.97 -7.71
N TRP A 161 -5.97 0.83 -7.15
CA TRP A 161 -5.75 0.74 -5.70
C TRP A 161 -6.18 2.02 -4.96
N ASP A 162 -6.21 3.18 -5.63
CA ASP A 162 -6.68 4.42 -5.01
C ASP A 162 -8.21 4.42 -4.82
N ASP A 163 -8.97 3.86 -5.76
CA ASP A 163 -10.43 3.71 -5.65
C ASP A 163 -10.83 2.64 -4.61
N VAL A 164 -10.07 1.56 -4.50
CA VAL A 164 -10.30 0.50 -3.49
C VAL A 164 -10.07 1.01 -2.06
N VAL A 165 -9.09 1.89 -1.88
CA VAL A 165 -8.85 2.56 -0.59
C VAL A 165 -9.99 3.54 -0.28
N GLY A 166 -10.52 4.24 -1.28
CA GLY A 166 -11.71 5.09 -1.14
C GLY A 166 -12.99 4.30 -0.81
N ALA A 167 -13.10 3.06 -1.28
CA ALA A 167 -14.22 2.15 -1.04
C ALA A 167 -14.15 1.38 0.29
N GLY A 168 -13.08 1.56 1.09
CA GLY A 168 -12.95 0.93 2.41
C GLY A 168 -12.72 -0.59 2.39
N LEU A 169 -12.36 -1.17 1.24
CA LEU A 169 -12.19 -2.62 1.07
C LEU A 169 -10.81 -3.15 1.48
N THR A 170 -9.88 -2.27 1.89
CA THR A 170 -8.63 -2.73 2.50
C THR A 170 -8.89 -3.08 3.96
N THR A 171 -8.98 -4.39 4.27
CA THR A 171 -8.91 -4.85 5.66
C THR A 171 -7.66 -4.26 6.27
N SER A 172 -7.82 -3.54 7.37
CA SER A 172 -6.90 -2.58 7.96
C SER A 172 -5.53 -3.16 8.37
N SER A 173 -4.68 -3.52 7.41
CA SER A 173 -3.26 -3.84 7.63
C SER A 173 -2.53 -2.70 8.35
N TRP A 174 -2.97 -1.46 8.09
CA TRP A 174 -2.51 -0.26 8.78
C TRP A 174 -2.88 -0.19 10.26
N SER A 175 -3.90 -0.94 10.73
CA SER A 175 -4.29 -0.93 12.15
C SER A 175 -3.30 -1.72 13.00
N VAL A 176 -2.79 -2.84 12.51
CA VAL A 176 -1.83 -3.68 13.23
C VAL A 176 -0.48 -2.97 13.32
N ASP A 177 0.00 -2.38 12.23
CA ASP A 177 1.24 -1.61 12.23
C ASP A 177 1.14 -0.38 13.14
N ARG A 178 -0.01 0.28 13.18
CA ARG A 178 -0.23 1.42 14.08
C ARG A 178 -0.27 1.01 15.55
N VAL A 179 -0.94 -0.09 15.88
CA VAL A 179 -0.93 -0.62 17.25
C VAL A 179 0.49 -0.98 17.68
N VAL A 180 1.29 -1.61 16.82
CA VAL A 180 2.70 -1.93 17.12
C VAL A 180 3.58 -0.69 17.28
N LEU A 181 3.28 0.38 16.54
CA LEU A 181 3.97 1.67 16.67
C LEU A 181 3.55 2.44 17.94
N GLU A 182 2.30 2.30 18.39
CA GLU A 182 1.78 2.90 19.63
C GLU A 182 2.14 2.09 20.88
N MET A 183 2.55 0.81 20.75
CA MET A 183 3.00 -0.02 21.87
C MET A 183 4.28 0.51 22.51
N SER A 184 4.27 0.54 23.84
CA SER A 184 5.42 0.88 24.66
C SER A 184 6.56 -0.14 24.52
N ALA A 185 7.76 0.24 24.99
CA ALA A 185 8.92 -0.66 24.98
C ALA A 185 8.69 -1.92 25.83
N ASP A 186 7.84 -1.85 26.86
CA ASP A 186 7.55 -2.96 27.76
C ASP A 186 6.56 -3.93 27.13
N GLU A 187 5.50 -3.41 26.50
CA GLU A 187 4.52 -4.24 25.77
C GLU A 187 5.16 -4.97 24.59
N ARG A 188 6.09 -4.33 23.88
CA ARG A 188 6.85 -5.01 22.79
C ARG A 188 7.76 -6.12 23.30
N ARG A 189 8.31 -6.00 24.52
CA ARG A 189 9.10 -7.07 25.15
C ARG A 189 8.22 -8.24 25.53
N GLU A 190 7.04 -7.97 26.07
CA GLU A 190 6.09 -9.02 26.44
C GLU A 190 5.52 -9.74 25.22
N LEU A 191 5.17 -8.99 24.16
CA LEU A 191 4.74 -9.57 22.88
C LEU A 191 5.79 -10.52 22.30
N ARG A 192 7.08 -10.13 22.32
CA ARG A 192 8.18 -11.01 21.90
C ARG A 192 8.28 -12.27 22.75
N ARG A 193 8.11 -12.15 24.07
CA ARG A 193 8.18 -13.29 24.99
C ARG A 193 7.09 -14.31 24.63
N ILE A 194 5.85 -13.85 24.48
CA ILE A 194 4.70 -14.70 24.13
C ILE A 194 4.90 -15.36 22.76
N LEU A 195 5.31 -14.59 21.74
CA LEU A 195 5.59 -15.13 20.40
C LEU A 195 6.68 -16.20 20.42
N SER A 196 7.74 -16.00 21.21
CA SER A 196 8.80 -17.00 21.34
C SER A 196 8.32 -18.27 22.05
N GLU A 197 7.47 -18.14 23.07
CA GLU A 197 6.93 -19.27 23.83
C GLU A 197 6.03 -20.15 22.94
N GLU A 198 5.16 -19.53 22.12
CA GLU A 198 4.30 -20.26 21.19
C GLU A 198 5.07 -20.89 20.03
N LEU A 199 6.06 -20.20 19.46
CA LEU A 199 6.90 -20.77 18.40
C LEU A 199 7.73 -21.97 18.85
N THR A 200 8.02 -22.11 20.15
CA THR A 200 8.77 -23.26 20.68
C THR A 200 7.84 -24.44 21.04
N LYS A 201 6.52 -24.19 21.07
CA LYS A 201 5.50 -25.17 21.46
C LYS A 201 4.85 -25.87 20.25
N SER A 202 5.00 -25.30 19.05
CA SER A 202 4.58 -25.88 17.78
C SER A 202 5.68 -26.73 17.14
#